data_AF-A0A0B1Y417-F1
#
_entry.id   AF-A0A0B1Y417-F1
#
_cell.length_a   1.000
_cell.length_b   1.000
_cell.length_c   1.000
_cell.angle_alpha   90.00
_cell.angle_beta   90.00
_cell.angle_gamma   90.00
#
_symmetry.space_group_name_H-M   'P 1'
#
loop_
_entity.id
_entity.type
_entity.pdbx_description
1 polymer ?
#
loop_
_entity_poly.entity_id
_entity_poly.type
_entity_poly.pdbx_seq_one_letter_code
_entity_poly.pdbx_strand_id
1 'polypeptide(L)' 'MVKQTEQDKIRHILLGFAELTAPARHEFLGAMNEYLFSSPQRRRQIVGTWKQSGSVTLDEPQLHSAPSAKQPV' A
#
# COMPACT_ATOMS: atom_id res chain seq x y z
N MET A 1 17.14 -23.01 7.45
CA MET A 1 17.34 -21.55 7.58
C MET A 1 16.09 -20.69 7.30
N VAL A 2 14.97 -21.23 6.79
CA VAL A 2 13.77 -20.45 6.42
C VAL A 2 13.05 -19.78 7.62
N LYS A 3 13.15 -20.36 8.83
CA LYS A 3 12.47 -19.83 10.03
C LYS A 3 12.97 -18.45 10.48
N GLN A 4 14.22 -18.10 10.18
CA GLN A 4 14.83 -16.86 10.67
C GLN A 4 14.30 -15.66 9.89
N THR A 5 14.17 -15.81 8.57
CA THR A 5 13.61 -14.79 7.68
C THR A 5 12.16 -14.45 8.00
N GLU A 6 11.34 -15.44 8.37
CA GLU A 6 9.94 -15.19 8.76
C GLU A 6 9.84 -14.47 10.12
N GLN A 7 10.71 -14.79 11.07
CA GLN A 7 10.80 -14.08 12.35
C GLN A 7 11.18 -12.60 12.16
N ASP A 8 12.12 -12.31 11.25
CA ASP A 8 12.53 -10.93 10.97
C ASP A 8 11.45 -10.11 10.25
N LYS A 9 10.65 -10.75 9.38
CA LYS A 9 9.46 -10.12 8.78
C LYS A 9 8.41 -9.80 9.85
N ILE A 10 8.14 -10.74 10.76
CA ILE A 10 7.20 -10.52 11.86
C ILE A 10 7.66 -9.33 12.71
N ARG A 11 8.94 -9.26 13.07
CA ARG A 11 9.50 -8.13 13.83
C ARG A 11 9.32 -6.80 13.10
N HIS A 12 9.60 -6.75 11.80
CA HIS A 12 9.41 -5.52 11.02
C HIS A 12 7.95 -5.05 11.02
N ILE A 13 7.00 -5.97 10.88
CA ILE A 13 5.57 -5.64 10.94
C ILE A 13 5.22 -5.08 12.32
N LEU A 14 5.72 -5.69 13.39
CA LEU A 14 5.47 -5.23 14.76
C LEU A 14 6.09 -3.86 15.06
N LEU A 15 7.30 -3.59 14.56
CA LEU A 15 7.95 -2.28 14.68
C LEU A 15 7.17 -1.21 13.90
N GLY A 16 6.82 -1.50 12.64
CA GLY A 16 6.03 -0.58 11.83
C GLY A 16 4.68 -0.25 12.49
N PHE A 17 4.00 -1.24 13.06
CA PHE A 17 2.77 -1.02 13.82
C PHE A 17 2.97 -0.14 15.06
N ALA A 18 4.08 -0.33 15.79
CA ALA A 18 4.39 0.46 16.98
C ALA A 18 4.64 1.95 16.63
N GLU A 19 5.17 2.24 15.45
CA GLU A 19 5.44 3.61 14.99
C GLU A 19 4.20 4.34 14.44
N LEU A 20 3.12 3.61 14.14
CA LEU A 20 1.87 4.22 13.67
C LEU A 20 1.24 5.17 14.71
N THR A 21 0.57 6.21 14.23
CA THR A 21 -0.29 7.07 15.04
C THR A 21 -1.52 6.30 15.53
N ALA A 22 -2.15 6.76 16.61
CA ALA A 22 -3.37 6.15 17.15
C ALA A 22 -4.48 5.86 16.11
N PRO A 23 -4.85 6.79 15.19
CA PRO A 23 -5.84 6.49 14.15
C PRO A 23 -5.35 5.44 13.15
N ALA A 24 -4.08 5.49 12.74
CA ALA A 24 -3.52 4.52 11.81
C ALA A 24 -3.42 3.10 12.43
N ARG A 25 -3.15 3.00 13.73
CA ARG A 25 -3.22 1.71 14.45
C ARG A 25 -4.63 1.12 14.43
N HIS A 26 -5.65 1.96 14.61
CA HIS A 26 -7.04 1.52 14.58
C HIS A 26 -7.44 1.01 13.19
N GLU A 27 -7.03 1.72 12.14
CA GLU A 27 -7.23 1.28 10.74
C GLU A 27 -6.50 -0.04 10.45
N PHE A 28 -5.25 -0.17 10.88
CA PHE A 28 -4.48 -1.41 10.75
C PHE A 28 -5.19 -2.59 11.42
N LEU A 29 -5.65 -2.41 12.66
CA LEU A 29 -6.40 -3.44 13.39
C LEU A 29 -7.72 -3.79 12.68
N GLY A 30 -8.41 -2.79 12.10
CA GLY A 30 -9.61 -2.99 11.28
C GLY A 30 -9.34 -3.89 10.09
N ALA A 31 -8.32 -3.56 9.28
CA ALA A 31 -7.92 -4.34 8.11
C ALA A 31 -7.45 -5.76 8.48
N MET A 32 -6.71 -5.90 9.59
CA MET A 32 -6.26 -7.19 10.09
C MET A 32 -7.42 -8.05 10.57
N ASN A 33 -8.37 -7.48 11.31
CA ASN A 33 -9.59 -8.18 11.73
C ASN A 33 -10.40 -8.62 10.52
N GLU A 34 -10.61 -7.74 9.54
CA GLU A 34 -11.31 -8.10 8.31
C GLU A 34 -10.64 -9.28 7.61
N TYR A 35 -9.32 -9.29 7.49
CA TYR A 35 -8.58 -10.41 6.91
C TYR A 35 -8.74 -11.70 7.72
N LEU A 36 -8.55 -11.66 9.04
CA LEU A 36 -8.57 -12.85 9.91
C LEU A 36 -9.95 -13.52 9.97
N PHE A 37 -11.03 -12.72 10.03
CA PHE A 37 -12.41 -13.23 10.13
C PHE A 37 -13.08 -13.47 8.78
N SER A 38 -12.39 -13.16 7.67
CA SER A 38 -12.91 -13.38 6.32
C SER A 38 -12.84 -14.83 5.86
N SER A 39 -13.83 -15.23 5.05
CA SER A 39 -13.81 -16.50 4.32
C SER A 39 -12.58 -16.60 3.41
N PRO A 40 -12.10 -17.81 3.05
CA PRO A 40 -10.91 -17.97 2.20
C PRO A 40 -11.01 -17.24 0.85
N GLN A 41 -12.21 -17.19 0.26
CA GLN A 41 -12.45 -16.43 -0.97
C GLN A 41 -12.29 -14.93 -0.75
N ARG A 42 -12.87 -14.40 0.34
CA ARG A 42 -12.78 -12.99 0.69
C ARG A 42 -11.36 -12.57 1.07
N ARG A 43 -10.60 -13.42 1.76
CA ARG A 43 -9.16 -13.19 2.02
C ARG A 43 -8.35 -13.02 0.72
N ARG A 44 -8.61 -13.83 -0.30
CA ARG A 44 -7.94 -13.69 -1.62
C ARG A 44 -8.29 -12.38 -2.29
N GLN A 45 -9.56 -11.94 -2.19
CA GLN A 45 -10.01 -10.65 -2.71
C GLN A 45 -9.30 -9.50 -1.99
N ILE A 46 -9.29 -9.50 -0.65
CA ILE A 46 -8.62 -8.49 0.19
C ILE A 46 -7.14 -8.36 -0.18
N VAL A 47 -6.42 -9.49 -0.25
CA VAL A 47 -5.00 -9.49 -0.65
C VAL A 47 -4.81 -8.99 -2.08
N GLY A 48 -5.73 -9.31 -2.99
CA GLY A 48 -5.73 -8.80 -4.36
C GLY A 48 -5.86 -7.29 -4.40
N THR A 49 -6.79 -6.73 -3.63
CA THR A 49 -7.00 -5.28 -3.50
C THR A 49 -5.75 -4.59 -2.95
N TRP A 50 -5.15 -5.08 -1.87
CA TRP A 50 -3.94 -4.46 -1.30
C TRP A 50 -2.76 -4.43 -2.28
N LYS A 51 -2.59 -5.49 -3.09
CA LYS A 51 -1.55 -5.54 -4.11
C LYS A 51 -1.76 -4.52 -5.23
N GLN A 52 -3.00 -4.24 -5.61
CA GLN A 52 -3.36 -3.27 -6.64
C GLN A 52 -3.28 -1.83 -6.12
N SER A 53 -3.65 -1.60 -4.85
CA SER A 53 -3.50 -0.29 -4.21
C SER A 53 -2.03 0.09 -4.00
N GLY A 54 -1.11 -0.89 -3.90
CA GLY A 54 0.33 -0.66 -3.83
C GLY A 54 1.01 -0.37 -5.17
N SER A 55 0.30 -0.54 -6.30
CA SER A 55 0.78 -0.17 -7.64
C SER A 55 0.22 1.18 -8.07
N VAL A 56 0.32 2.21 -7.21
CA VAL A 56 0.25 3.58 -7.70
C VAL A 56 1.60 3.85 -8.37
N THR A 57 1.58 3.71 -9.68
CA THR A 57 2.60 4.14 -10.63
C THR A 57 3.21 5.47 -10.18
N LEU A 58 4.54 5.47 -10.01
CA LEU A 58 5.37 6.67 -10.02
C LEU A 58 5.18 7.32 -11.40
N ASP A 59 4.16 8.16 -11.55
CA ASP A 59 4.06 9.06 -12.70
C ASP A 59 5.04 10.22 -12.45
N GLU A 60 6.24 10.06 -13.01
CA GLU A 60 7.32 11.05 -13.03
C GLU A 60 6.84 12.34 -13.78
N PRO A 61 7.31 13.54 -13.38
CA PRO A 61 6.56 14.78 -13.60
C PRO A 61 6.72 15.38 -15.01
N GLN A 62 5.61 15.99 -15.47
CA GLN A 62 5.45 16.97 -16.54
C GLN A 62 6.71 17.39 -17.34
N LEU A 63 6.86 16.84 -18.55
CA LEU A 63 7.60 17.52 -19.61
C LEU A 63 6.74 18.65 -20.18
N HIS A 64 7.21 19.87 -19.97
CA HIS A 64 6.61 21.11 -20.42
C HIS A 64 6.31 21.07 -21.92
N SER A 65 5.07 21.40 -22.30
CA SER A 65 4.77 21.94 -23.63
C SER A 65 4.20 23.34 -23.42
N ALA A 66 5.08 24.33 -23.58
CA ALA A 66 4.80 25.76 -23.45
C ALA A 66 3.68 26.23 -24.41
N PRO A 67 2.98 27.35 -24.11
CA PRO A 67 1.94 27.88 -24.97
C PRO A 67 2.56 28.50 -26.23
N SER A 68 2.27 27.93 -27.40
CA SER A 68 2.71 28.52 -28.67
C SER A 68 1.82 29.71 -29.02
N ALA A 69 2.28 30.91 -28.64
CA ALA A 69 1.72 32.17 -29.10
C ALA A 69 2.47 32.63 -30.37
N LYS A 70 1.71 32.84 -31.45
CA LYS A 70 1.73 33.96 -32.44
C LYS A 70 1.53 33.50 -33.91
N GLN A 71 0.45 34.06 -34.48
CA GLN A 71 0.04 34.27 -35.89
C GLN A 71 1.17 34.84 -36.81
N PRO A 72 0.97 35.20 -38.11
CA PRO A 72 -0.16 35.05 -39.07
C PRO A 72 0.27 34.55 -40.49
N VAL A 73 -0.69 34.39 -41.42
CA VAL A 73 -0.52 34.65 -42.87
C VAL A 73 -1.77 35.30 -43.42
#